data_AF-A0A832ZPN4-F1
#
_entry.id   AF-A0A832ZPN4-F1
#
_cell.length_a   1.000
_cell.length_b   1.000
_cell.length_c   1.000
_cell.angle_alpha   90.00
_cell.angle_beta   90.00
_cell.angle_gamma   90.00
#
_symmetry.space_group_name_H-M   'P 1'
#
loop_
_entity.id
_entity.type
_entity.pdbx_description
1 polymer ?
#
loop_
_entity_poly.entity_id
_entity_poly.type
_entity_poly.pdbx_seq_one_letter_code
_entity_poly.pdbx_strand_id
1 'polypeptide(L)'
;MGKYFRDPVHGEIFVPDELLPLVDHPLFQRLRRVAQHGLASIVYPSATHTRFSHSLGVYHIVSRASPSLPTLAYALLHDIGHGPFSHLSELALRQCGIDF
;
A
#
# COMPACT_ATOMS: atom_id res chain seq x y z
N MET A 1 -15.80 -13.74 -9.64
CA MET A 1 -16.37 -13.06 -8.46
C MET A 1 -15.34 -12.01 -8.04
N GLY A 2 -15.53 -11.29 -6.93
CA GLY A 2 -14.51 -10.38 -6.41
C GLY A 2 -14.90 -9.82 -5.06
N LYS A 3 -14.06 -8.95 -4.50
CA LYS A 3 -14.26 -8.34 -3.18
C LYS A 3 -14.29 -6.83 -3.28
N TYR A 4 -15.20 -6.23 -2.52
CA TYR A 4 -15.26 -4.79 -2.34
C TYR A 4 -14.54 -4.39 -1.04
N PHE A 5 -13.72 -3.36 -1.13
CA PHE A 5 -13.08 -2.69 0.00
C PHE A 5 -13.67 -1.29 0.13
N ARG A 6 -14.18 -0.96 1.32
CA ARG A 6 -14.62 0.41 1.61
C ARG A 6 -13.41 1.30 1.87
N ASP A 7 -13.36 2.42 1.18
CA ASP A 7 -12.27 3.38 1.24
C ASP A 7 -12.84 4.80 1.39
N PRO A 8 -12.38 5.61 2.35
CA PRO A 8 -12.93 6.94 2.60
C PRO A 8 -12.61 7.96 1.48
N VAL A 9 -11.63 7.70 0.62
CA VAL A 9 -11.23 8.57 -0.48
C VAL A 9 -11.95 8.18 -1.78
N HIS A 10 -12.10 6.88 -2.03
CA HIS A 10 -12.62 6.35 -3.29
C HIS A 10 -14.02 5.72 -3.19
N GLY A 11 -14.61 5.64 -1.99
CA GLY A 11 -15.90 5.00 -1.75
C GLY A 11 -15.76 3.48 -1.67
N GLU A 12 -15.90 2.80 -2.80
CA GLU A 12 -15.75 1.34 -2.89
C GLU A 12 -14.74 0.97 -3.97
N ILE A 13 -13.76 0.15 -3.58
CA ILE A 13 -12.73 -0.38 -4.46
C ILE A 13 -13.02 -1.86 -4.70
N PHE A 14 -13.30 -2.23 -5.95
CA PHE A 14 -13.49 -3.61 -6.37
C PHE A 14 -12.16 -4.25 -6.78
N VAL A 15 -11.86 -5.41 -6.21
CA VAL A 15 -10.70 -6.24 -6.58
C VAL A 15 -11.22 -7.59 -7.10
N PRO A 16 -10.90 -7.98 -8.35
CA PRO A 16 -11.32 -9.26 -8.90
C PRO A 16 -10.55 -10.42 -8.25
N ASP A 17 -11.15 -11.62 -8.26
CA ASP A 17 -10.56 -12.82 -7.67
C ASP A 17 -9.13 -13.11 -8.16
N GLU A 18 -8.81 -12.74 -9.40
CA GLU A 18 -7.48 -12.90 -9.99
C GLU A 18 -6.37 -12.13 -9.25
N LEU A 19 -6.71 -11.00 -8.61
CA LEU A 19 -5.78 -10.15 -7.88
C LEU A 19 -5.89 -10.31 -6.35
N LEU A 20 -6.96 -10.94 -5.85
CA LEU A 20 -7.14 -11.18 -4.43
C LEU A 20 -5.99 -11.96 -3.77
N PRO A 21 -5.37 -12.97 -4.41
CA PRO A 21 -4.21 -13.63 -3.84
C PRO A 21 -3.05 -12.68 -3.51
N LEU A 22 -2.85 -11.62 -4.30
CA LEU A 22 -1.84 -10.59 -4.01
C LEU A 22 -2.24 -9.75 -2.80
N VAL A 23 -3.50 -9.34 -2.72
CA VAL A 23 -4.02 -8.55 -1.60
C VAL A 23 -4.02 -9.36 -0.30
N ASP A 24 -4.41 -10.62 -0.35
CA ASP A 24 -4.49 -11.50 0.83
C ASP A 24 -3.12 -12.09 1.22
N HIS A 25 -2.09 -11.92 0.39
CA HIS A 25 -0.74 -12.41 0.69
C HIS A 25 -0.19 -11.79 2.00
N PRO A 26 0.47 -12.58 2.87
CA PRO A 26 0.99 -12.07 4.15
C PRO A 26 1.91 -10.85 4.03
N LEU A 27 2.72 -10.79 2.96
CA LEU A 27 3.61 -9.64 2.72
C LEU A 27 2.84 -8.36 2.39
N PHE A 28 1.70 -8.46 1.68
CA PHE A 28 0.86 -7.31 1.38
C PHE A 28 0.04 -6.92 2.60
N GLN A 29 -0.53 -7.90 3.33
CA GLN A 29 -1.23 -7.66 4.60
C GLN A 29 -0.32 -7.01 5.66
N ARG A 30 1.00 -7.22 5.61
CA ARG A 30 1.99 -6.50 6.44
C ARG A 30 1.85 -4.98 6.33
N LEU A 31 1.50 -4.46 5.15
CA LEU A 31 1.40 -3.03 4.89
C LEU A 31 0.33 -2.35 5.75
N ARG A 32 -0.62 -3.09 6.35
CA ARG A 32 -1.57 -2.57 7.34
C ARG A 32 -0.91 -2.04 8.61
N ARG A 33 0.34 -2.42 8.86
CA ARG A 33 1.13 -1.98 10.03
C ARG A 33 2.21 -0.97 9.65
N VAL A 34 2.29 -0.57 8.39
CA VAL A 34 3.25 0.41 7.90
C VAL A 34 2.51 1.72 7.68
N ALA A 35 2.73 2.70 8.56
CA ALA A 35 2.14 4.03 8.44
C ALA A 35 2.64 4.73 7.18
N GLN A 36 1.74 5.36 6.42
CA GLN A 36 2.10 6.07 5.18
C GLN A 36 3.13 7.18 5.47
N HIS A 37 2.93 7.92 6.55
CA HIS A 37 3.76 9.07 6.92
C HIS A 37 4.61 8.83 8.18
N GLY A 38 4.93 7.57 8.50
CA GLY A 38 5.78 7.23 9.65
C GLY A 38 5.24 7.84 10.96
N LEU A 39 6.04 8.69 11.60
CA LEU A 39 5.74 9.32 12.89
C LEU A 39 4.88 10.59 12.80
N ALA A 40 4.38 10.97 11.61
CA ALA A 40 3.56 12.16 11.45
C ALA A 40 2.31 12.15 12.34
N SER A 41 1.81 10.98 12.72
CA SER A 41 0.68 10.81 13.67
C SER A 41 0.93 11.43 15.06
N ILE A 42 2.19 11.65 15.45
CA ILE A 42 2.55 12.34 16.70
C ILE A 42 2.20 13.83 16.62
N VAL A 43 2.26 14.43 15.43
CA VAL A 43 1.96 15.85 15.20
C VAL A 43 0.54 16.04 14.65
N TYR A 44 0.10 15.12 13.78
CA TYR A 44 -1.19 15.13 13.11
C TYR A 44 -1.95 13.84 13.47
N PRO A 45 -2.77 13.83 14.54
CA PRO A 45 -3.38 12.59 15.06
C PRO A 45 -4.25 11.83 14.06
N SER A 46 -4.75 12.50 13.01
CA SER A 46 -5.54 11.88 11.94
C SER A 46 -4.70 11.17 10.88
N ALA A 47 -3.38 11.40 10.81
CA ALA A 47 -2.46 10.79 9.85
C ALA A 47 -2.13 9.32 10.19
N THR A 48 -3.18 8.49 10.28
CA THR A 48 -3.15 7.09 10.71
C THR A 48 -3.24 6.10 9.55
N HIS A 49 -3.41 6.59 8.32
CA HIS A 49 -3.50 5.76 7.14
C HIS A 49 -2.20 4.99 6.87
N THR A 50 -2.36 3.86 6.21
CA THR A 50 -1.31 2.86 6.04
C THR A 50 -0.96 2.69 4.58
N ARG A 51 0.22 2.11 4.31
CA ARG A 51 0.63 1.71 2.96
C ARG A 51 -0.38 0.76 2.33
N PHE A 52 -1.06 -0.08 3.11
CA PHE A 52 -2.09 -0.98 2.59
C PHE A 52 -3.26 -0.22 1.93
N SER A 53 -3.85 0.76 2.63
CA SER A 53 -4.94 1.57 2.07
C SER A 53 -4.46 2.40 0.88
N HIS A 54 -3.23 2.91 0.94
CA HIS A 54 -2.63 3.64 -0.17
C HIS A 54 -2.46 2.78 -1.42
N SER A 55 -1.86 1.58 -1.31
CA SER A 55 -1.67 0.66 -2.43
C SER A 55 -2.99 0.23 -3.07
N LEU A 56 -4.05 0.02 -2.28
CA LEU A 56 -5.40 -0.23 -2.82
C LEU A 56 -5.94 0.98 -3.59
N GLY A 57 -5.74 2.20 -3.09
CA GLY A 57 -6.11 3.43 -3.79
C GLY A 57 -5.35 3.63 -5.10
N VAL A 58 -4.04 3.36 -5.12
CA VAL A 58 -3.22 3.41 -6.34
C VAL A 58 -3.72 2.39 -7.36
N TYR A 59 -3.97 1.15 -6.94
CA TYR A 59 -4.61 0.13 -7.79
C TYR A 59 -5.94 0.64 -8.38
N HIS A 60 -6.81 1.25 -7.58
CA HIS A 60 -8.10 1.78 -8.04
C HIS A 60 -7.95 2.88 -9.09
N ILE A 61 -6.98 3.79 -8.91
CA ILE A 61 -6.72 4.85 -9.89
C ILE A 61 -6.17 4.24 -11.18
N VAL A 62 -5.21 3.32 -11.08
CA VAL A 62 -4.59 2.67 -12.23
C VAL A 62 -5.59 1.82 -13.00
N SER A 63 -6.53 1.14 -12.33
CA SER A 63 -7.56 0.34 -13.00
C SER A 63 -8.51 1.14 -13.87
N ARG A 64 -8.63 2.44 -13.62
CA ARG A 64 -9.40 3.35 -14.47
C ARG A 64 -8.65 3.78 -15.73
N ALA A 65 -7.32 3.67 -15.72
CA ALA A 65 -6.45 4.06 -16.83
C ALA A 65 -6.02 2.85 -17.68
N SER A 66 -5.80 1.69 -17.06
CA SER A 66 -5.34 0.47 -17.73
C SER A 66 -5.94 -0.78 -17.09
N PRO A 67 -6.58 -1.67 -17.88
CA PRO A 67 -7.08 -2.96 -17.40
C PRO A 67 -6.01 -4.06 -17.39
N SER A 68 -4.76 -3.76 -17.74
CA SER A 68 -3.67 -4.74 -17.85
C SER A 68 -3.34 -5.36 -16.49
N LEU A 69 -3.53 -6.68 -16.35
CA LEU A 69 -3.25 -7.41 -15.12
C LEU A 69 -1.84 -7.18 -14.56
N PRO A 70 -0.75 -7.23 -15.36
CA PRO A 70 0.60 -6.89 -14.88
C PRO A 70 0.69 -5.47 -14.31
N THR A 71 0.05 -4.49 -14.95
CA THR A 71 0.04 -3.10 -14.49
C THR A 71 -0.71 -2.95 -13.17
N LEU A 72 -1.83 -3.66 -13.01
CA LEU A 72 -2.61 -3.68 -11.77
C LEU A 72 -1.88 -4.39 -10.63
N ALA A 73 -1.22 -5.51 -10.92
CA ALA A 73 -0.38 -6.21 -9.96
C ALA A 73 0.78 -5.31 -9.50
N TYR A 74 1.45 -4.61 -10.43
CA TYR A 74 2.48 -3.63 -10.08
C TYR A 74 1.93 -2.50 -9.21
N ALA A 75 0.75 -1.96 -9.56
CA ALA A 75 0.11 -0.89 -8.78
C ALA A 75 -0.19 -1.32 -7.33
N LEU A 76 -0.62 -2.56 -7.11
CA LEU A 76 -0.74 -3.12 -5.76
C LEU A 76 0.65 -3.22 -5.10
N LEU A 77 1.61 -3.85 -5.76
CA LEU A 77 2.88 -4.23 -5.16
C LEU A 77 3.93 -3.11 -5.05
N HIS A 78 3.68 -1.93 -5.63
CA HIS A 78 4.70 -0.86 -5.73
C HIS A 78 5.33 -0.47 -4.37
N ASP A 79 4.55 -0.59 -3.28
CA ASP A 79 4.96 -0.21 -1.92
C ASP A 79 5.34 -1.42 -1.04
N ILE A 80 5.43 -2.64 -1.60
CA ILE A 80 5.65 -3.88 -0.84
C ILE A 80 6.96 -3.87 -0.03
N GLY A 81 7.97 -3.16 -0.54
CA GLY A 81 9.30 -3.03 0.02
C GLY A 81 9.42 -2.09 1.21
N HIS A 82 8.40 -1.28 1.54
CA HIS A 82 8.55 -0.26 2.58
C HIS A 82 8.73 -0.84 4.00
N GLY A 83 9.80 -0.41 4.67
CA GLY A 83 10.09 -0.76 6.07
C GLY A 83 9.18 -0.06 7.10
N PRO A 84 9.30 -0.41 8.39
CA PRO A 84 8.62 0.30 9.47
C PRO A 84 8.97 1.79 9.44
N PHE A 85 8.09 2.67 9.95
CA PHE A 85 8.29 4.13 9.86
C PHE A 85 8.47 4.68 8.43
N SER A 86 8.15 3.90 7.38
CA SER A 86 8.28 4.30 5.97
C SER A 86 9.73 4.75 5.66
N HIS A 87 9.89 5.96 5.10
CA HIS A 87 11.19 6.48 4.68
C HIS A 87 12.20 6.69 5.83
N LEU A 88 11.73 6.72 7.08
CA LEU A 88 12.65 6.78 8.22
C LEU A 88 13.47 5.49 8.37
N SER A 89 12.90 4.33 8.00
CA SER A 89 13.68 3.08 7.98
C SER A 89 14.74 3.09 6.90
N GLU A 90 14.45 3.67 5.73
CA GLU A 90 15.44 3.80 4.65
C GLU A 90 16.63 4.66 5.11
N LEU A 91 16.36 5.78 5.79
CA LEU A 91 17.41 6.63 6.37
C LEU A 91 18.25 5.89 7.41
N ALA A 92 17.60 5.16 8.33
CA ALA A 92 18.29 4.39 9.36
C ALA A 92 19.16 3.28 8.76
N LEU A 93 18.68 2.57 7.74
CA LEU A 93 19.44 1.51 7.07
C LEU A 93 20.65 2.05 6.30
N ARG A 94 20.51 3.22 5.65
CA ARG A 94 21.64 3.93 5.03
C ARG A 94 22.70 4.33 6.06
N GLN A 95 22.30 4.75 7.26
CA GLN A 95 23.24 5.02 8.35
C GLN A 95 24.01 3.77 8.80
N CYS A 96 23.43 2.57 8.60
CA CYS A 96 24.09 1.29 8.84
C CYS A 96 24.89 0.76 7.63
N GLY A 97 25.01 1.54 6.54
CA GLY A 97 25.75 1.15 5.34
C GLY A 97 25.01 0.17 4.42
N ILE A 98 23.68 0.09 4.53
CA ILE A 98 22.84 -0.72 3.64
C ILE A 98 22.16 0.21 2.63
N ASP A 99 22.53 0.06 1.36
CA ASP A 99 21.95 0.81 0.24
C ASP A 99 20.99 -0.06 -0.58
N PHE A 100 19.91 0.56 -1.07
CA PHE A 100 18.88 -0.03 -1.95
C PHE A 100 18.61 0.94 -3.10
#